data_AF-A0A2W4PBU6-F1
#
_entry.id   AF-A0A2W4PBU6-F1
#
_cell.length_a   1.000
_cell.length_b   1.000
_cell.length_c   1.000
_cell.angle_alpha   90.00
_cell.angle_beta   90.00
_cell.angle_gamma   90.00
#
_symmetry.space_group_name_H-M   'P 1'
#
loop_
_entity.id
_entity.type
_entity.pdbx_description
1 polymer ?
#
loop_
_entity_poly.entity_id
_entity_poly.type
_entity_poly.pdbx_seq_one_letter_code
_entity_poly.pdbx_strand_id
1 'polypeptide(L)'
;MKNQTLKSILRSALRPSSSIGYKQSSPIISVVAGSGQIAKSAVASSSDFIIALNAGFYRNIGFGSLAAFMPYGNSNDQMEQLLRHHILPHCKETPVVCGVFASDPSQSIRSRLERLIDLGVEGVTNWPAIGFIDGTFRSHLENEGVGVESEVELLRTAKEMGLATFGFALTAEDAYTFATNNVDALILNVGLTYEIRDTIEKKNQLQLSITKAREMLASVGKSRHKPVCLVYGGSITEPEDFDQFMSQVPVHGYAGGSVFDRFPESDTVITKVSRFKSVDMHAGASPVPKFGNMVGSTPQMKNLFNLIEKVAPYDVNVCIDGESGTGKELVATQIHMLSPRKAHPFITINCGAIPDTLVESEFFGYEKGAFTGAEYRKMGKFELANKGTLFLDEVADLSPHAQAALLRVIQQREIVKLGGQKIIPVDVRILCASNKNLEELVQEGKFRADLYFRLSTIIIKVPPLRERRNDIPFLVEHILSKLSAKFGKKLTGVTHEFMEMLKSNYWKGNIRELEQVITRQALIEDTAILTGKSWTLTDPAPQDIVRNRYEQARQALIDAGYNKTKAAAALKISRKTLYMWLRQNEDETV
;
A
#
# COMPACT_ATOMS: atom_id res chain seq x y z
N MET A 1 11.87 33.12 -16.09
CA MET A 1 12.67 33.28 -14.85
C MET A 1 14.13 33.45 -15.29
N LYS A 2 14.97 34.25 -14.62
CA LYS A 2 16.38 34.36 -15.03
C LYS A 2 17.04 32.98 -14.88
N ASN A 3 17.60 32.42 -15.97
CA ASN A 3 18.38 31.17 -15.93
C ASN A 3 19.49 31.34 -14.88
N GLN A 4 19.38 30.62 -13.76
CA GLN A 4 20.42 30.61 -12.75
C GLN A 4 21.54 29.69 -13.25
N THR A 5 22.75 30.23 -13.38
CA THR A 5 23.93 29.42 -13.69
C THR A 5 24.29 28.55 -12.48
N LEU A 6 24.94 27.41 -12.71
CA LEU A 6 25.36 26.50 -11.64
C LEU A 6 26.17 27.21 -10.55
N LYS A 7 27.10 28.09 -10.95
CA LYS A 7 27.90 28.91 -10.02
C LYS A 7 27.06 29.88 -9.21
N SER A 8 25.94 30.39 -9.76
CA SER A 8 25.03 31.26 -9.02
C SER A 8 24.25 30.51 -7.95
N ILE A 9 23.81 29.28 -8.25
CA ILE A 9 23.15 28.36 -7.31
C ILE A 9 24.09 28.09 -6.13
N LEU A 10 25.31 27.63 -6.42
CA LEU A 10 26.30 27.31 -5.38
C LEU A 10 26.68 28.53 -4.52
N ARG A 11 26.89 29.70 -5.14
CA ARG A 11 27.18 30.94 -4.39
C ARG A 11 26.03 31.38 -3.50
N SER A 12 24.78 31.14 -3.91
CA SER A 12 23.61 31.53 -3.13
C SER A 12 23.49 30.72 -1.84
N ALA A 13 23.87 29.44 -1.87
CA ALA A 13 23.83 28.54 -0.73
C ALA A 13 24.85 28.86 0.37
N LEU A 14 25.95 29.54 0.02
CA LEU A 14 26.98 29.96 0.98
C LEU A 14 26.69 31.32 1.65
N ARG A 15 25.61 32.02 1.26
CA ARG A 15 25.30 33.32 1.86
C ARG A 15 24.73 33.14 3.28
N PRO A 16 25.21 33.90 4.28
CA PRO A 16 24.59 33.88 5.60
C PRO A 16 23.17 34.43 5.52
N SER A 17 22.22 33.75 6.15
CA SER A 17 20.83 34.20 6.25
C SER A 17 20.79 35.56 6.93
N SER A 18 20.38 36.61 6.21
CA SER A 18 20.26 37.95 6.77
C SER A 18 19.23 37.98 7.91
N SER A 19 19.54 38.71 8.98
CA SER A 19 18.83 38.82 10.27
C SER A 19 17.45 39.50 10.22
N ILE A 20 16.69 39.38 9.13
CA ILE A 20 15.32 39.89 9.02
C ILE A 20 14.43 38.81 8.39
N GLY A 21 13.72 38.06 9.24
CA GLY A 21 12.38 37.53 8.96
C GLY A 21 12.18 36.36 7.99
N TYR A 22 13.15 35.97 7.17
CA TYR A 22 13.02 34.77 6.32
C TYR A 22 14.28 33.90 6.41
N LYS A 23 14.15 32.70 7.01
CA LYS A 23 15.13 31.61 6.87
C LYS A 23 15.46 31.46 5.38
N GLN A 24 16.74 31.51 4.99
CA GLN A 24 17.08 31.35 3.58
C GLN A 24 16.86 29.90 3.13
N SER A 25 16.17 29.79 1.98
CA SER A 25 16.18 28.77 0.93
C SER A 25 16.02 27.30 1.33
N SER A 26 15.03 26.66 0.70
CA SER A 26 14.95 25.20 0.52
C SER A 26 16.33 24.57 0.24
N PRO A 27 16.56 23.32 0.68
CA PRO A 27 17.79 22.60 0.39
C PRO A 27 18.05 22.52 -1.12
N ILE A 28 19.31 22.52 -1.52
CA ILE A 28 19.69 22.20 -2.90
C ILE A 28 19.34 20.74 -3.17
N ILE A 29 18.54 20.47 -4.20
CA ILE A 29 18.19 19.13 -4.66
C ILE A 29 18.74 18.91 -6.06
N SER A 30 19.66 17.96 -6.16
CA SER A 30 20.22 17.50 -7.42
C SER A 30 19.76 16.07 -7.74
N VAL A 31 19.31 15.86 -8.98
CA VAL A 31 18.97 14.52 -9.48
C VAL A 31 20.12 13.98 -10.31
N VAL A 32 20.59 12.77 -9.96
CA VAL A 32 21.54 12.03 -10.78
C VAL A 32 20.78 11.30 -11.88
N ALA A 33 20.80 11.83 -13.10
CA ALA A 33 20.02 11.31 -14.22
C ALA A 33 20.83 10.30 -15.06
N GLY A 34 20.26 9.10 -15.22
CA GLY A 34 20.80 8.04 -16.09
C GLY A 34 20.12 7.90 -17.45
N SER A 35 19.03 8.64 -17.69
CA SER A 35 18.26 8.60 -18.92
C SER A 35 17.57 9.94 -19.18
N GLY A 36 17.14 10.15 -20.43
CA GLY A 36 16.43 11.37 -20.80
C GLY A 36 15.07 11.53 -20.12
N GLN A 37 14.40 10.42 -19.80
CA GLN A 37 13.11 10.45 -19.08
C GLN A 37 13.28 10.95 -17.65
N ILE A 38 14.33 10.50 -16.95
CA ILE A 38 14.67 11.01 -15.61
C ILE A 38 15.08 12.48 -15.69
N ALA A 39 15.92 12.87 -16.65
CA ALA A 39 16.31 14.26 -16.83
C ALA A 39 15.10 15.18 -17.05
N LYS A 40 14.21 14.81 -17.97
CA LYS A 40 12.95 15.54 -18.22
C LYS A 40 12.07 15.65 -16.98
N SER A 41 11.97 14.59 -16.18
CA SER A 41 11.15 14.57 -14.98
C SER A 41 11.75 15.43 -13.86
N ALA A 42 13.08 15.42 -13.72
CA ALA A 42 13.80 16.26 -12.77
C ALA A 42 13.61 17.75 -13.09
N VAL A 43 13.74 18.14 -14.36
CA VAL A 43 13.48 19.51 -14.83
C VAL A 43 12.03 19.92 -14.56
N ALA A 44 11.06 19.06 -14.87
CA ALA A 44 9.65 19.33 -14.58
C ALA A 44 9.35 19.49 -13.09
N SER A 45 10.16 18.85 -12.23
CA SER A 45 10.04 18.91 -10.77
C SER A 45 10.85 20.04 -10.14
N SER A 46 11.46 20.91 -10.97
CA SER A 46 12.30 22.03 -10.53
C SER A 46 13.52 21.63 -9.70
N SER A 47 14.21 20.54 -10.07
CA SER A 47 15.54 20.23 -9.51
C SER A 47 16.52 21.39 -9.77
N ASP A 48 17.37 21.74 -8.80
CA ASP A 48 18.31 22.86 -8.92
C ASP A 48 19.33 22.64 -10.04
N PHE A 49 19.82 21.41 -10.17
CA PHE A 49 20.67 20.98 -11.29
C PHE A 49 20.63 19.46 -11.44
N ILE A 50 21.22 18.97 -12.53
CA ILE A 50 21.32 17.55 -12.84
C ILE A 50 22.78 17.12 -12.79
N ILE A 51 23.04 15.94 -12.24
CA ILE A 51 24.32 15.26 -12.36
C ILE A 51 24.13 14.07 -13.29
N ALA A 52 24.94 13.95 -14.33
CA ALA A 52 24.93 12.81 -15.23
C ALA A 52 26.12 11.90 -14.88
N LEU A 53 25.84 10.67 -14.43
CA LEU A 53 26.85 9.66 -14.10
C LEU A 53 26.57 8.39 -14.92
N ASN A 54 27.62 7.70 -15.40
CA ASN A 54 27.47 6.45 -16.15
C ASN A 54 26.84 5.34 -15.28
N ALA A 55 26.96 5.44 -13.95
CA ALA A 55 26.22 4.59 -13.02
C ALA A 55 24.70 4.71 -13.20
N GLY A 56 24.18 5.89 -13.50
CA GLY A 56 22.77 6.09 -13.84
C GLY A 56 22.39 5.34 -15.11
N PHE A 57 23.24 5.38 -16.14
CA PHE A 57 23.05 4.61 -17.36
C PHE A 57 22.96 3.11 -17.04
N TYR A 58 23.92 2.55 -16.31
CA TYR A 58 23.90 1.14 -15.91
C TYR A 58 22.68 0.77 -15.07
N ARG A 59 22.23 1.66 -14.17
CA ARG A 59 20.98 1.44 -13.41
C ARG A 59 19.76 1.34 -14.33
N ASN A 60 19.67 2.20 -15.35
CA ASN A 60 18.55 2.21 -16.30
C ASN A 60 18.52 0.97 -17.20
N ILE A 61 19.67 0.33 -17.44
CA ILE A 61 19.75 -0.95 -18.18
C ILE A 61 19.77 -2.19 -17.25
N GLY A 62 19.47 -2.02 -15.95
CA GLY A 62 19.24 -3.12 -15.01
C GLY A 62 20.45 -3.57 -14.18
N PHE A 63 21.62 -2.93 -14.30
CA PHE A 63 22.83 -3.28 -13.53
C PHE A 63 23.04 -2.39 -12.31
N GLY A 64 23.68 -2.90 -11.25
CA GLY A 64 24.05 -2.12 -10.07
C GLY A 64 24.96 -0.93 -10.37
N SER A 65 24.94 0.11 -9.52
CA SER A 65 25.77 1.32 -9.70
C SER A 65 27.27 1.03 -9.80
N LEU A 66 27.75 -0.07 -9.20
CA LEU A 66 29.16 -0.47 -9.24
C LEU A 66 29.61 -0.98 -10.63
N ALA A 67 28.68 -1.27 -11.55
CA ALA A 67 29.04 -1.62 -12.94
C ALA A 67 29.78 -0.47 -13.65
N ALA A 68 29.60 0.77 -13.19
CA ALA A 68 30.33 1.95 -13.67
C ALA A 68 31.86 1.87 -13.51
N PHE A 69 32.33 1.02 -12.59
CA PHE A 69 33.76 0.87 -12.26
C PHE A 69 34.42 -0.30 -12.99
N MET A 70 33.63 -1.10 -13.71
CA MET A 70 34.08 -2.31 -14.37
C MET A 70 34.37 -2.03 -15.86
N PRO A 71 35.22 -2.85 -16.51
CA PRO A 71 35.63 -2.64 -17.90
C PRO A 71 34.54 -3.07 -18.91
N TYR A 72 33.30 -2.65 -18.70
CA TYR A 72 32.17 -2.87 -19.61
C TYR A 72 32.08 -1.79 -20.71
N GLY A 73 32.88 -0.74 -20.61
CA GLY A 73 33.05 0.30 -21.62
C GLY A 73 33.87 1.48 -21.07
N ASN A 74 34.27 2.40 -21.95
CA ASN A 74 34.91 3.64 -21.52
C ASN A 74 33.86 4.57 -20.88
N SER A 75 34.05 4.91 -19.60
CA SER A 75 33.11 5.74 -18.84
C SER A 75 32.89 7.12 -19.47
N ASN A 76 33.96 7.78 -19.92
CA ASN A 76 33.88 9.14 -20.43
C ASN A 76 33.20 9.19 -21.81
N ASP A 77 33.43 8.21 -22.66
CA ASP A 77 32.76 8.11 -23.96
C ASP A 77 31.27 7.82 -23.78
N GLN A 78 30.92 6.92 -22.86
CA GLN A 78 29.54 6.66 -22.47
C GLN A 78 28.85 7.93 -21.96
N MET A 79 29.56 8.73 -21.16
CA MET A 79 29.04 9.99 -20.63
C MET A 79 28.77 11.03 -21.73
N GLU A 80 29.69 11.18 -22.68
CA GLU A 80 29.49 12.10 -23.80
C GLU A 80 28.25 11.71 -24.63
N GLN A 81 28.08 10.42 -24.91
CA GLN A 81 26.90 9.92 -25.64
C GLN A 81 25.61 10.14 -24.84
N LEU A 82 25.61 9.83 -23.54
CA LEU A 82 24.47 10.03 -22.64
C LEU A 82 24.05 11.50 -22.60
N LEU A 83 25.02 12.41 -22.45
CA LEU A 83 24.77 13.84 -22.43
C LEU A 83 24.17 14.34 -23.75
N ARG A 84 24.85 14.05 -24.87
CA ARG A 84 24.48 14.54 -26.20
C ARG A 84 23.09 14.09 -26.63
N HIS A 85 22.76 12.82 -26.40
CA HIS A 85 21.55 12.22 -26.97
C HIS A 85 20.38 12.14 -26.01
N HIS A 86 20.62 12.15 -24.69
CA HIS A 86 19.56 11.85 -23.73
C HIS A 86 19.37 12.93 -22.67
N ILE A 87 20.42 13.54 -22.12
CA ILE A 87 20.28 14.46 -20.98
C ILE A 87 20.08 15.91 -21.45
N LEU A 88 21.07 16.48 -22.13
CA LEU A 88 21.09 17.91 -22.50
C LEU A 88 19.88 18.37 -23.34
N PRO A 89 19.30 17.56 -24.26
CA PRO A 89 18.09 17.96 -24.99
C PRO A 89 16.89 18.33 -24.10
N HIS A 90 16.86 17.83 -22.85
CA HIS A 90 15.80 18.10 -21.88
C HIS A 90 16.16 19.18 -20.85
N CYS A 91 17.41 19.64 -20.79
CA CYS A 91 17.95 20.47 -19.69
C CYS A 91 18.28 21.91 -20.12
N LYS A 92 17.50 22.51 -21.02
CA LYS A 92 17.83 23.83 -21.61
C LYS A 92 18.01 24.96 -20.60
N GLU A 93 17.30 24.90 -19.47
CA GLU A 93 17.31 25.94 -18.42
C GLU A 93 17.85 25.41 -17.08
N THR A 94 18.23 24.13 -17.02
CA THR A 94 18.68 23.47 -15.80
C THR A 94 20.14 23.06 -15.97
N PRO A 95 21.06 23.55 -15.12
CA PRO A 95 22.47 23.24 -15.25
C PRO A 95 22.77 21.73 -15.17
N VAL A 96 23.77 21.29 -15.92
CA VAL A 96 24.20 19.88 -15.95
C VAL A 96 25.65 19.75 -15.52
N VAL A 97 25.90 18.81 -14.61
CA VAL A 97 27.21 18.38 -14.13
C VAL A 97 27.54 17.00 -14.69
N CYS A 98 28.72 16.82 -15.28
CA CYS A 98 29.14 15.53 -15.84
C CYS A 98 30.11 14.79 -14.91
N GLY A 99 29.88 13.49 -14.71
CA GLY A 99 30.90 12.59 -14.17
C GLY A 99 32.03 12.37 -15.17
N VAL A 100 33.27 12.52 -14.73
CA VAL A 100 34.47 12.29 -15.55
C VAL A 100 35.41 11.35 -14.81
N PHE A 101 35.80 10.26 -15.47
CA PHE A 101 36.82 9.35 -14.99
C PHE A 101 38.18 10.01 -15.21
N ALA A 102 38.85 10.35 -14.11
CA ALA A 102 40.08 11.14 -14.14
C ALA A 102 41.26 10.40 -14.78
N SER A 103 41.36 9.10 -14.53
CA SER A 103 42.50 8.27 -14.93
C SER A 103 42.29 7.54 -16.26
N ASP A 104 41.44 8.07 -17.15
CA ASP A 104 41.22 7.53 -18.48
C ASP A 104 42.44 7.76 -19.38
N PRO A 105 43.17 6.71 -19.81
CA PRO A 105 44.40 6.88 -20.60
C PRO A 105 44.13 7.22 -22.08
N SER A 106 42.88 7.12 -22.55
CA SER A 106 42.55 7.29 -23.96
C SER A 106 42.63 8.73 -24.46
N GLN A 107 42.50 9.72 -23.57
CA GLN A 107 42.47 11.13 -23.92
C GLN A 107 42.92 12.00 -22.74
N SER A 108 43.62 13.10 -23.03
CA SER A 108 43.99 14.07 -21.98
C SER A 108 42.76 14.71 -21.32
N ILE A 109 42.85 15.00 -20.02
CA ILE A 109 41.83 15.70 -19.23
C ILE A 109 41.35 16.99 -19.92
N ARG A 110 42.27 17.84 -20.38
CA ARG A 110 41.92 19.12 -21.01
C ARG A 110 41.05 18.93 -22.26
N SER A 111 41.48 18.06 -23.18
CA SER A 111 40.72 17.78 -24.40
C SER A 111 39.33 17.19 -24.09
N ARG A 112 39.21 16.37 -23.05
CA ARG A 112 37.92 15.86 -22.58
C ARG A 112 37.01 16.99 -22.10
N LEU A 113 37.53 17.89 -21.27
CA LEU A 113 36.78 19.02 -20.71
C LEU A 113 36.36 20.02 -21.79
N GLU A 114 37.18 20.27 -22.81
CA GLU A 114 36.82 21.12 -23.98
C GLU A 114 35.55 20.58 -24.66
N ARG A 115 35.49 19.27 -24.91
CA ARG A 115 34.29 18.65 -25.51
C ARG A 115 33.05 18.78 -24.63
N LEU A 116 33.20 18.67 -23.31
CA LEU A 116 32.07 18.84 -22.38
C LEU A 116 31.57 20.29 -22.35
N ILE A 117 32.48 21.27 -22.42
CA ILE A 117 32.13 22.69 -22.53
C ILE A 117 31.38 22.95 -23.83
N ASP A 118 31.86 22.41 -24.96
CA ASP A 118 31.21 22.54 -26.27
C ASP A 118 29.78 21.95 -26.28
N LEU A 119 29.52 20.94 -25.45
CA LEU A 119 28.20 20.36 -25.25
C LEU A 119 27.28 21.21 -24.38
N GLY A 120 27.82 22.19 -23.65
CA GLY A 120 27.06 23.04 -22.72
C GLY A 120 26.99 22.49 -21.30
N VAL A 121 27.93 21.61 -20.89
CA VAL A 121 28.06 21.18 -19.50
C VAL A 121 28.58 22.35 -18.65
N GLU A 122 27.98 22.59 -17.48
CA GLU A 122 28.34 23.72 -16.60
C GLU A 122 29.28 23.31 -15.45
N GLY A 123 29.40 22.01 -15.17
CA GLY A 123 30.29 21.51 -14.12
C GLY A 123 30.70 20.05 -14.29
N VAL A 124 31.67 19.61 -13.50
CA VAL A 124 32.16 18.22 -13.50
C VAL A 124 32.37 17.67 -12.10
N THR A 125 32.32 16.34 -11.99
CA THR A 125 32.64 15.57 -10.79
C THR A 125 33.58 14.41 -11.14
N ASN A 126 34.48 14.04 -10.22
CA ASN A 126 35.32 12.84 -10.32
C ASN A 126 34.44 11.58 -10.22
N TRP A 127 34.03 11.04 -11.36
CA TRP A 127 33.23 9.81 -11.40
C TRP A 127 33.55 8.97 -12.65
N PRO A 128 33.83 7.66 -12.53
CA PRO A 128 33.78 6.83 -11.32
C PRO A 128 34.87 7.20 -10.31
N ALA A 129 34.47 7.36 -9.04
CA ALA A 129 35.36 7.81 -7.97
C ALA A 129 36.13 6.61 -7.37
N ILE A 130 37.45 6.58 -7.53
CA ILE A 130 38.32 5.47 -7.08
C ILE A 130 38.18 5.20 -5.58
N GLY A 131 37.69 6.17 -4.81
CA GLY A 131 37.27 6.02 -3.41
C GLY A 131 36.36 4.81 -3.12
N PHE A 132 35.58 4.32 -4.09
CA PHE A 132 34.73 3.11 -3.94
C PHE A 132 35.51 1.79 -3.94
N ILE A 133 36.77 1.80 -4.36
CA ILE A 133 37.67 0.65 -4.36
C ILE A 133 38.54 0.72 -3.10
N ASP A 134 38.61 -0.37 -2.36
CA ASP A 134 39.37 -0.50 -1.11
C ASP A 134 40.40 -1.64 -1.14
N GLY A 135 41.05 -1.87 -0.01
CA GLY A 135 41.98 -2.98 0.19
C GLY A 135 43.26 -2.92 -0.65
N THR A 136 43.82 -4.09 -0.92
CA THR A 136 45.08 -4.22 -1.67
C THR A 136 44.93 -3.75 -3.12
N PHE A 137 43.76 -3.97 -3.72
CA PHE A 137 43.51 -3.55 -5.10
C PHE A 137 43.55 -2.01 -5.23
N ARG A 138 42.94 -1.29 -4.28
CA ARG A 138 43.07 0.17 -4.20
C ARG A 138 44.52 0.62 -4.12
N SER A 139 45.32 -0.03 -3.28
CA SER A 139 46.74 0.34 -3.10
C SER A 139 47.53 0.19 -4.40
N HIS A 140 47.23 -0.83 -5.20
CA HIS A 140 47.85 -1.00 -6.52
C HIS A 140 47.41 0.08 -7.52
N LEU A 141 46.13 0.45 -7.54
CA LEU A 141 45.64 1.53 -8.41
C LEU A 141 46.33 2.86 -8.11
N GLU A 142 46.45 3.22 -6.82
CA GLU A 142 47.13 4.44 -6.40
C GLU A 142 48.61 4.46 -6.84
N ASN A 143 49.32 3.34 -6.72
CA ASN A 143 50.73 3.23 -7.16
C ASN A 143 50.89 3.40 -8.68
N GLU A 144 49.88 3.05 -9.47
CA GLU A 144 49.84 3.23 -10.91
C GLU A 144 49.29 4.62 -11.33
N GLY A 145 49.10 5.54 -10.37
CA GLY A 145 48.58 6.88 -10.60
C GLY A 145 47.06 6.95 -10.81
N VAL A 146 46.34 5.85 -10.56
CA VAL A 146 44.88 5.76 -10.61
C VAL A 146 44.33 5.99 -9.20
N GLY A 147 44.17 7.26 -8.84
CA GLY A 147 43.93 7.64 -7.45
C GLY A 147 43.44 9.06 -7.24
N VAL A 148 43.36 9.47 -5.97
CA VAL A 148 42.82 10.78 -5.56
C VAL A 148 43.61 11.94 -6.19
N GLU A 149 44.93 11.79 -6.39
CA GLU A 149 45.75 12.83 -7.02
C GLU A 149 45.28 13.14 -8.46
N SER A 150 44.98 12.12 -9.25
CA SER A 150 44.45 12.28 -10.61
C SER A 150 43.06 12.92 -10.61
N GLU A 151 42.21 12.57 -9.63
CA GLU A 151 40.88 13.19 -9.45
C GLU A 151 40.99 14.67 -9.08
N VAL A 152 41.97 15.04 -8.26
CA VAL A 152 42.28 16.43 -7.93
C VAL A 152 42.78 17.18 -9.16
N GLU A 153 43.65 16.59 -9.99
CA GLU A 153 44.13 17.21 -11.23
C GLU A 153 42.98 17.49 -12.21
N LEU A 154 42.06 16.54 -12.37
CA LEU A 154 40.84 16.72 -13.16
C LEU A 154 40.04 17.94 -12.68
N LEU A 155 39.73 18.00 -11.38
CA LEU A 155 38.92 19.08 -10.82
C LEU A 155 39.65 20.42 -10.89
N ARG A 156 40.97 20.45 -10.66
CA ARG A 156 41.78 21.67 -10.81
C ARG A 156 41.72 22.20 -12.25
N THR A 157 41.97 21.32 -13.21
CA THR A 157 41.95 21.67 -14.65
C THR A 157 40.56 22.17 -15.07
N ALA A 158 39.49 21.51 -14.63
CA ALA A 158 38.12 21.94 -14.91
C ALA A 158 37.82 23.33 -14.35
N LYS A 159 38.30 23.63 -13.14
CA LYS A 159 38.14 24.95 -12.52
C LYS A 159 38.87 26.04 -13.30
N GLU A 160 40.10 25.78 -13.74
CA GLU A 160 40.88 26.69 -14.59
C GLU A 160 40.17 26.97 -15.92
N MET A 161 39.47 25.97 -16.46
CA MET A 161 38.67 26.09 -17.67
C MET A 161 37.28 26.70 -17.45
N GLY A 162 36.96 27.13 -16.22
CA GLY A 162 35.74 27.87 -15.93
C GLY A 162 34.51 27.01 -15.61
N LEU A 163 34.64 25.69 -15.52
CA LEU A 163 33.56 24.81 -15.05
C LEU A 163 33.37 24.92 -13.53
N ALA A 164 32.20 24.54 -13.03
CA ALA A 164 31.99 24.30 -11.60
C ALA A 164 32.52 22.91 -11.21
N THR A 165 33.09 22.77 -10.02
CA THR A 165 33.76 21.52 -9.61
C THR A 165 33.15 20.88 -8.37
N PHE A 166 32.90 19.58 -8.47
CA PHE A 166 32.29 18.76 -7.42
C PHE A 166 33.26 17.63 -7.04
N GLY A 167 33.78 17.68 -5.82
CA GLY A 167 34.57 16.58 -5.25
C GLY A 167 33.66 15.52 -4.66
N PHE A 168 33.59 14.35 -5.28
CA PHE A 168 32.86 13.18 -4.79
C PHE A 168 33.72 12.46 -3.74
N ALA A 169 33.45 12.72 -2.47
CA ALA A 169 34.27 12.28 -1.35
C ALA A 169 33.65 11.07 -0.66
N LEU A 170 34.45 10.02 -0.43
CA LEU A 170 34.04 8.82 0.29
C LEU A 170 34.58 8.75 1.71
N THR A 171 35.68 9.46 1.97
CA THR A 171 36.35 9.52 3.26
C THR A 171 36.55 10.97 3.73
N ALA A 172 36.87 11.13 5.01
CA ALA A 172 37.22 12.43 5.59
C ALA A 172 38.52 13.00 5.02
N GLU A 173 39.43 12.14 4.55
CA GLU A 173 40.65 12.53 3.87
C GLU A 173 40.36 13.08 2.48
N ASP A 174 39.58 12.38 1.66
CA ASP A 174 39.16 12.84 0.33
C ASP A 174 38.47 14.21 0.42
N ALA A 175 37.54 14.35 1.37
CA ALA A 175 36.79 15.59 1.58
C ALA A 175 37.72 16.78 1.92
N TYR A 176 38.74 16.55 2.75
CA TYR A 176 39.75 17.55 3.07
C TYR A 176 40.66 17.88 1.88
N THR A 177 41.10 16.86 1.15
CA THR A 177 41.94 17.00 -0.04
C THR A 177 41.24 17.81 -1.12
N PHE A 178 39.98 17.52 -1.43
CA PHE A 178 39.20 18.31 -2.38
C PHE A 178 38.95 19.74 -1.89
N ALA A 179 38.63 19.93 -0.61
CA ALA A 179 38.40 21.26 -0.04
C ALA A 179 39.67 22.14 -0.10
N THR A 180 40.84 21.59 0.23
CA THR A 180 42.12 22.32 0.15
C THR A 180 42.54 22.63 -1.28
N ASN A 181 42.06 21.86 -2.26
CA ASN A 181 42.21 22.13 -3.69
C ASN A 181 41.10 23.04 -4.27
N ASN A 182 40.36 23.75 -3.41
CA ASN A 182 39.39 24.77 -3.77
C ASN A 182 38.25 24.30 -4.69
N VAL A 183 37.72 23.08 -4.53
CA VAL A 183 36.51 22.67 -5.28
C VAL A 183 35.30 23.55 -4.92
N ASP A 184 34.36 23.76 -5.84
CA ASP A 184 33.19 24.62 -5.56
C ASP A 184 32.17 23.92 -4.63
N ALA A 185 32.04 22.59 -4.77
CA ALA A 185 31.13 21.76 -3.98
C ALA A 185 31.74 20.39 -3.64
N LEU A 186 31.21 19.76 -2.61
CA LEU A 186 31.50 18.38 -2.20
C LEU A 186 30.23 17.55 -2.24
N ILE A 187 30.34 16.35 -2.81
CA ILE A 187 29.32 15.30 -2.70
C ILE A 187 29.83 14.30 -1.67
N LEU A 188 29.24 14.36 -0.46
CA LEU A 188 29.62 13.53 0.68
C LEU A 188 28.89 12.19 0.60
N ASN A 189 29.60 11.15 0.17
CA ASN A 189 29.03 9.82 0.03
C ASN A 189 29.01 9.08 1.39
N VAL A 190 27.81 8.91 1.92
CA VAL A 190 27.61 8.26 3.23
C VAL A 190 27.40 6.75 3.14
N GLY A 191 27.39 6.18 1.94
CA GLY A 191 27.31 4.72 1.73
C GLY A 191 26.60 4.35 0.43
N LEU A 192 26.53 3.06 0.11
CA LEU A 192 25.69 2.59 -0.98
C LEU A 192 24.21 2.79 -0.65
N THR A 193 23.41 3.23 -1.61
CA THR A 193 21.96 3.35 -1.45
C THR A 193 21.29 2.00 -1.64
N TYR A 194 20.54 1.56 -0.63
CA TYR A 194 19.69 0.38 -0.69
C TYR A 194 18.42 0.60 0.13
N GLU A 195 17.36 -0.10 -0.25
CA GLU A 195 16.07 -0.02 0.43
C GLU A 195 16.06 -0.94 1.66
N ILE A 196 15.75 -0.39 2.84
CA ILE A 196 15.70 -1.14 4.11
C ILE A 196 14.25 -1.14 4.60
N ARG A 197 13.64 -2.33 4.66
CA ARG A 197 12.24 -2.51 5.09
C ARG A 197 12.09 -2.50 6.61
N ASP A 198 13.11 -2.93 7.35
CA ASP A 198 13.08 -2.92 8.80
C ASP A 198 13.33 -1.51 9.35
N THR A 199 12.38 -1.00 10.15
CA THR A 199 12.43 0.38 10.65
C THR A 199 13.58 0.60 11.64
N ILE A 200 13.96 -0.41 12.43
CA ILE A 200 15.03 -0.30 13.42
C ILE A 200 16.38 -0.29 12.71
N GLU A 201 16.58 -1.19 11.77
CA GLU A 201 17.77 -1.25 10.94
C GLU A 201 17.97 0.04 10.13
N LYS A 202 16.89 0.55 9.52
CA LYS A 202 16.94 1.82 8.77
C LYS A 202 17.40 2.98 9.67
N LYS A 203 16.88 3.06 10.89
CA LYS A 203 17.29 4.08 11.87
C LYS A 203 18.76 3.95 12.27
N ASN A 204 19.25 2.73 12.47
CA ASN A 204 20.65 2.48 12.81
C ASN A 204 21.60 2.88 11.66
N GLN A 205 21.26 2.53 10.42
CA GLN A 205 22.03 2.90 9.24
C GLN A 205 22.04 4.42 8.99
N LEU A 206 20.93 5.11 9.29
CA LEU A 206 20.88 6.56 9.20
C LEU A 206 21.83 7.22 10.21
N GLN A 207 21.95 6.68 11.42
CA GLN A 207 22.91 7.16 12.42
C GLN A 207 24.37 6.94 12.00
N LEU A 208 24.68 5.83 11.34
CA LEU A 208 26.01 5.61 10.75
C LEU A 208 26.30 6.64 9.65
N SER A 209 25.31 6.91 8.78
CA SER A 209 25.42 7.92 7.72
C SER A 209 25.68 9.32 8.30
N ILE A 210 24.96 9.69 9.37
CA ILE A 210 25.14 10.96 10.10
C ILE A 210 26.55 11.05 10.69
N THR A 211 27.03 9.99 11.34
CA THR A 211 28.35 9.93 11.96
C THR A 211 29.44 10.14 10.90
N LYS A 212 29.36 9.40 9.80
CA LYS A 212 30.31 9.50 8.69
C LYS A 212 30.33 10.91 8.06
N ALA A 213 29.17 11.51 7.85
CA ALA A 213 29.10 12.87 7.30
C ALA A 213 29.69 13.93 8.25
N ARG A 214 29.46 13.80 9.56
CA ARG A 214 30.06 14.69 10.57
C ARG A 214 31.58 14.59 10.57
N GLU A 215 32.13 13.38 10.44
CA GLU A 215 33.57 13.17 10.33
C GLU A 215 34.15 13.88 9.10
N MET A 216 33.53 13.71 7.93
CA MET A 216 33.93 14.40 6.70
C MET A 216 33.85 15.92 6.85
N LEU A 217 32.76 16.45 7.39
CA LEU A 217 32.58 17.89 7.60
C LEU A 217 33.56 18.46 8.64
N ALA A 218 33.89 17.72 9.70
CA ALA A 218 34.89 18.12 10.67
C ALA A 218 36.28 18.24 10.01
N SER A 219 36.61 17.33 9.09
CA SER A 219 37.82 17.38 8.29
C SER A 219 37.84 18.60 7.36
N VAL A 220 36.77 18.83 6.59
CA VAL A 220 36.59 20.04 5.76
C VAL A 220 36.67 21.32 6.61
N GLY A 221 36.21 21.28 7.85
CA GLY A 221 36.32 22.32 8.87
C GLY A 221 37.75 22.84 9.07
N LYS A 222 38.77 22.00 8.88
CA LYS A 222 40.20 22.34 9.00
C LYS A 222 40.76 23.07 7.79
N SER A 223 40.13 22.95 6.62
CA SER A 223 40.57 23.62 5.40
C SER A 223 40.16 25.10 5.39
N ARG A 224 40.92 25.97 4.70
CA ARG A 224 40.59 27.40 4.58
C ARG A 224 39.37 27.67 3.70
N HIS A 225 39.20 26.88 2.64
CA HIS A 225 38.09 27.00 1.70
C HIS A 225 36.86 26.23 2.19
N LYS A 226 35.67 26.81 2.05
CA LYS A 226 34.40 26.21 2.50
C LYS A 226 33.50 25.93 1.30
N PRO A 227 33.58 24.72 0.70
CA PRO A 227 32.73 24.34 -0.42
C PRO A 227 31.28 24.10 -0.01
N VAL A 228 30.36 24.13 -0.98
CA VAL A 228 28.97 23.67 -0.78
C VAL A 228 28.96 22.16 -0.56
N CYS A 229 28.54 21.69 0.61
CA CYS A 229 28.42 20.26 0.90
C CYS A 229 27.01 19.72 0.62
N LEU A 230 26.90 18.72 -0.24
CA LEU A 230 25.69 17.93 -0.50
C LEU A 230 25.88 16.51 0.03
N VAL A 231 24.85 15.89 0.60
CA VAL A 231 24.90 14.47 0.99
C VAL A 231 24.42 13.58 -0.16
N TYR A 232 25.05 12.43 -0.32
CA TYR A 232 24.68 11.40 -1.29
C TYR A 232 24.75 10.01 -0.66
N GLY A 233 23.81 9.14 -0.99
CA GLY A 233 23.90 7.72 -0.67
C GLY A 233 23.41 7.33 0.73
N GLY A 234 23.84 6.15 1.17
CA GLY A 234 23.45 5.53 2.44
C GLY A 234 21.96 5.19 2.52
N SER A 235 21.40 5.21 3.73
CA SER A 235 19.99 4.91 4.00
C SER A 235 19.06 6.13 3.84
N ILE A 236 19.53 7.21 3.20
CA ILE A 236 18.74 8.41 2.94
C ILE A 236 17.95 8.17 1.64
N THR A 237 16.78 7.55 1.76
CA THR A 237 15.96 7.16 0.62
C THR A 237 14.68 7.97 0.49
N GLU A 238 14.18 8.54 1.58
CA GLU A 238 12.96 9.34 1.64
C GLU A 238 13.20 10.76 2.18
N PRO A 239 12.30 11.73 1.91
CA PRO A 239 12.40 13.09 2.44
C PRO A 239 12.50 13.16 3.97
N GLU A 240 11.83 12.28 4.70
CA GLU A 240 11.88 12.21 6.16
C GLU A 240 13.27 11.81 6.67
N ASP A 241 13.96 10.90 5.96
CA ASP A 241 15.33 10.50 6.30
C ASP A 241 16.28 11.69 6.11
N PHE A 242 16.08 12.45 5.03
CA PHE A 242 16.87 13.64 4.72
C PHE A 242 16.63 14.79 5.70
N ASP A 243 15.37 15.02 6.12
CA ASP A 243 15.04 16.01 7.15
C ASP A 243 15.70 15.64 8.49
N GLN A 244 15.58 14.38 8.91
CA GLN A 244 16.24 13.88 10.11
C GLN A 244 17.77 14.01 10.01
N PHE A 245 18.35 13.76 8.84
CA PHE A 245 19.78 13.92 8.60
C PHE A 245 20.20 15.39 8.72
N MET A 246 19.53 16.31 8.02
CA MET A 246 19.85 17.75 8.04
C MET A 246 19.68 18.39 9.41
N SER A 247 18.76 17.89 10.24
CA SER A 247 18.61 18.35 11.63
C SER A 247 19.88 18.13 12.49
N GLN A 248 20.76 17.22 12.05
CA GLN A 248 21.93 16.76 12.80
C GLN A 248 23.26 17.05 12.09
N VAL A 249 23.23 17.34 10.79
CA VAL A 249 24.41 17.53 9.95
C VAL A 249 24.22 18.79 9.09
N PRO A 250 25.10 19.80 9.22
CA PRO A 250 24.95 21.07 8.50
C PRO A 250 25.42 20.94 7.04
N VAL A 251 24.64 20.24 6.23
CA VAL A 251 24.78 20.18 4.76
C VAL A 251 23.86 21.21 4.10
N HIS A 252 24.12 21.52 2.82
CA HIS A 252 23.37 22.50 2.04
C HIS A 252 22.30 21.85 1.15
N GLY A 253 22.30 20.51 1.03
CA GLY A 253 21.41 19.82 0.11
C GLY A 253 21.68 18.33 -0.05
N TYR A 254 20.96 17.74 -0.98
CA TYR A 254 20.95 16.31 -1.30
C TYR A 254 21.20 16.09 -2.80
N ALA A 255 22.02 15.09 -3.11
CA ALA A 255 22.16 14.54 -4.46
C ALA A 255 21.72 13.07 -4.43
N GLY A 256 20.82 12.67 -5.34
CA GLY A 256 20.27 11.30 -5.36
C GLY A 256 20.34 10.64 -6.73
N GLY A 257 20.71 9.36 -6.77
CA GLY A 257 20.60 8.53 -7.99
C GLY A 257 19.48 7.53 -7.87
N SER A 258 19.76 6.38 -7.24
CA SER A 258 18.81 5.26 -7.11
C SER A 258 17.43 5.65 -6.57
N VAL A 259 17.37 6.67 -5.73
CA VAL A 259 16.12 7.18 -5.12
C VAL A 259 15.20 7.88 -6.12
N PHE A 260 15.75 8.46 -7.19
CA PHE A 260 14.98 9.18 -8.20
C PHE A 260 14.79 8.38 -9.49
N ASP A 261 15.73 7.48 -9.82
CA ASP A 261 15.65 6.65 -11.03
C ASP A 261 15.14 5.23 -10.73
N ARG A 262 15.90 4.43 -9.98
CA ARG A 262 15.69 2.99 -9.85
C ARG A 262 14.46 2.61 -9.03
N PHE A 263 14.30 3.12 -7.81
CA PHE A 263 13.24 2.64 -6.91
C PHE A 263 11.85 3.00 -7.43
N PRO A 264 11.56 4.26 -7.82
CA PRO A 264 10.22 4.63 -8.29
C PRO A 264 9.83 3.94 -9.60
N GLU A 265 10.77 3.79 -10.54
CA GLU A 265 10.51 3.12 -11.82
C GLU A 265 10.27 1.62 -11.64
N SER A 266 11.11 0.94 -10.84
CA SER A 266 10.96 -0.50 -10.58
C SER A 266 9.61 -0.80 -9.95
N ASP A 267 9.21 -0.04 -8.93
CA ASP A 267 7.90 -0.24 -8.27
C ASP A 267 6.74 0.07 -9.20
N THR A 268 6.83 1.13 -10.01
CA THR A 268 5.79 1.48 -10.97
C THR A 268 5.65 0.42 -12.04
N VAL A 269 6.76 -0.06 -12.61
CA VAL A 269 6.76 -1.10 -13.64
C VAL A 269 6.31 -2.42 -13.05
N ILE A 270 6.83 -2.86 -11.89
CA ILE A 270 6.40 -4.09 -11.22
C ILE A 270 4.92 -4.01 -10.88
N THR A 271 4.44 -2.90 -10.32
CA THR A 271 3.01 -2.71 -10.00
C THR A 271 2.16 -2.72 -11.25
N LYS A 272 2.55 -1.99 -12.30
CA LYS A 272 1.80 -1.94 -13.56
C LYS A 272 1.83 -3.29 -14.29
N VAL A 273 2.99 -3.95 -14.38
CA VAL A 273 3.12 -5.29 -14.97
C VAL A 273 2.34 -6.28 -14.14
N SER A 274 2.37 -6.21 -12.81
CA SER A 274 1.53 -7.07 -11.96
C SER A 274 0.05 -6.82 -12.23
N ARG A 275 -0.37 -5.56 -12.44
CA ARG A 275 -1.73 -5.21 -12.86
C ARG A 275 -2.06 -5.73 -14.26
N PHE A 276 -1.16 -5.58 -15.24
CA PHE A 276 -1.34 -6.11 -16.60
C PHE A 276 -1.29 -7.64 -16.64
N LYS A 277 -0.48 -8.29 -15.81
CA LYS A 277 -0.43 -9.75 -15.64
C LYS A 277 -1.60 -10.28 -14.84
N SER A 278 -2.21 -9.44 -14.00
CA SER A 278 -3.52 -9.72 -13.40
C SER A 278 -4.67 -9.52 -14.37
N VAL A 279 -4.41 -9.03 -15.60
CA VAL A 279 -5.36 -9.15 -16.71
C VAL A 279 -5.20 -10.56 -17.28
N ASP A 280 -6.16 -11.43 -17.00
CA ASP A 280 -6.15 -12.81 -17.49
C ASP A 280 -6.26 -12.87 -19.02
N MET A 281 -5.27 -13.51 -19.66
CA MET A 281 -5.32 -13.89 -21.09
C MET A 281 -6.16 -15.15 -21.34
N HIS A 282 -6.72 -15.76 -20.30
CA HIS A 282 -7.70 -16.84 -20.39
C HIS A 282 -9.09 -16.30 -20.09
N ALA A 283 -9.43 -15.21 -20.77
CA ALA A 283 -10.79 -14.67 -20.85
C ALA A 283 -11.71 -15.61 -21.67
N GLY A 284 -11.83 -16.86 -21.20
CA GLY A 284 -13.09 -17.58 -21.14
C GLY A 284 -13.71 -17.54 -19.73
N ALA A 285 -13.00 -17.04 -18.72
CA ALA A 285 -13.54 -16.78 -17.37
C ALA A 285 -13.49 -15.28 -17.09
N SER A 286 -14.65 -14.69 -16.83
CA SER A 286 -14.82 -13.26 -16.52
C SER A 286 -13.94 -12.83 -15.33
N PRO A 287 -13.41 -11.59 -15.30
CA PRO A 287 -12.67 -11.11 -14.15
C PRO A 287 -13.51 -11.21 -12.88
N VAL A 288 -12.97 -11.83 -11.83
CA VAL A 288 -13.57 -11.86 -10.48
C VAL A 288 -13.89 -10.43 -10.06
N PRO A 289 -15.16 -10.03 -10.02
CA PRO A 289 -15.51 -8.65 -9.69
C PRO A 289 -15.33 -8.44 -8.19
N LYS A 290 -14.38 -7.57 -7.86
CA LYS A 290 -13.96 -7.28 -6.48
C LYS A 290 -14.36 -5.86 -6.08
N PHE A 291 -14.80 -5.71 -4.85
CA PHE A 291 -14.99 -4.42 -4.17
C PHE A 291 -14.30 -4.49 -2.81
N GLY A 292 -13.09 -3.92 -2.73
CA GLY A 292 -12.15 -4.21 -1.64
C GLY A 292 -11.84 -5.70 -1.57
N ASN A 293 -12.07 -6.32 -0.41
CA ASN A 293 -11.93 -7.77 -0.20
C ASN A 293 -13.22 -8.57 -0.48
N MET A 294 -14.30 -7.92 -0.92
CA MET A 294 -15.54 -8.60 -1.25
C MET A 294 -15.57 -9.03 -2.72
N VAL A 295 -16.13 -10.20 -2.99
CA VAL A 295 -16.30 -10.77 -4.33
C VAL A 295 -17.79 -10.82 -4.68
N GLY A 296 -18.16 -10.30 -5.85
CA GLY A 296 -19.55 -10.36 -6.33
C GLY A 296 -19.78 -9.61 -7.64
N SER A 297 -20.50 -10.25 -8.56
CA SER A 297 -20.85 -9.78 -9.91
C SER A 297 -22.35 -9.51 -10.05
N THR A 298 -23.13 -10.16 -9.20
CA THR A 298 -24.60 -10.14 -9.26
C THR A 298 -25.17 -8.75 -9.03
N PRO A 299 -26.35 -8.43 -9.59
CA PRO A 299 -27.03 -7.15 -9.36
C PRO A 299 -27.20 -6.82 -7.87
N GLN A 300 -27.50 -7.82 -7.04
CA GLN A 300 -27.65 -7.69 -5.59
C GLN A 300 -26.34 -7.23 -4.94
N MET A 301 -25.21 -7.82 -5.33
CA MET A 301 -23.89 -7.42 -4.84
C MET A 301 -23.47 -6.04 -5.34
N LYS A 302 -23.75 -5.70 -6.60
CA LYS A 302 -23.50 -4.35 -7.13
C LYS A 302 -24.30 -3.29 -6.38
N ASN A 303 -25.56 -3.57 -6.08
CA ASN A 303 -26.41 -2.68 -5.28
C ASN A 303 -25.87 -2.54 -3.85
N LEU A 304 -25.40 -3.63 -3.24
CA LEU A 304 -24.73 -3.61 -1.94
C LEU A 304 -23.48 -2.72 -1.96
N PHE A 305 -22.61 -2.86 -2.96
CA PHE A 305 -21.39 -2.04 -3.10
C PHE A 305 -21.72 -0.55 -3.26
N ASN A 306 -22.67 -0.22 -4.14
CA ASN A 306 -23.14 1.15 -4.32
C ASN A 306 -23.72 1.75 -3.03
N LEU A 307 -24.43 0.94 -2.22
CA LEU A 307 -24.96 1.39 -0.94
C LEU A 307 -23.84 1.65 0.08
N ILE A 308 -22.82 0.79 0.12
CA ILE A 308 -21.64 0.98 0.98
C ILE A 308 -20.93 2.29 0.63
N GLU A 309 -20.67 2.55 -0.66
CA GLU A 309 -20.02 3.80 -1.11
C GLU A 309 -20.82 5.04 -0.74
N LYS A 310 -22.16 4.97 -0.84
CA LYS A 310 -23.04 6.09 -0.46
C LYS A 310 -23.07 6.34 1.03
N VAL A 311 -22.99 5.30 1.86
CA VAL A 311 -23.19 5.40 3.32
C VAL A 311 -21.88 5.65 4.06
N ALA A 312 -20.75 5.14 3.55
CA ALA A 312 -19.45 5.22 4.22
C ALA A 312 -19.00 6.66 4.59
N PRO A 313 -19.22 7.71 3.76
CA PRO A 313 -18.80 9.07 4.08
C PRO A 313 -19.52 9.72 5.27
N TYR A 314 -20.71 9.23 5.64
CA TYR A 314 -21.56 9.85 6.66
C TYR A 314 -21.33 9.24 8.04
N ASP A 315 -21.31 10.08 9.08
CA ASP A 315 -21.14 9.66 10.47
C ASP A 315 -22.47 9.20 11.08
N VAL A 316 -22.99 8.10 10.56
CA VAL A 316 -24.25 7.47 10.99
C VAL A 316 -24.04 6.01 11.39
N ASN A 317 -24.92 5.52 12.27
CA ASN A 317 -24.95 4.12 12.66
C ASN A 317 -25.51 3.27 11.53
N VAL A 318 -24.91 2.09 11.31
CA VAL A 318 -25.31 1.18 10.24
C VAL A 318 -25.53 -0.21 10.81
N CYS A 319 -26.70 -0.79 10.53
CA CYS A 319 -27.02 -2.18 10.81
C CYS A 319 -26.83 -3.03 9.56
N ILE A 320 -25.96 -4.03 9.65
CA ILE A 320 -25.64 -4.99 8.58
C ILE A 320 -26.43 -6.27 8.87
N ASP A 321 -27.49 -6.48 8.12
CA ASP A 321 -28.39 -7.61 8.27
C ASP A 321 -28.05 -8.71 7.27
N GLY A 322 -27.98 -9.96 7.72
CA GLY A 322 -27.74 -11.09 6.83
C GLY A 322 -27.32 -12.34 7.57
N GLU A 323 -27.48 -13.50 6.92
CA GLU A 323 -27.17 -14.78 7.55
C GLU A 323 -25.70 -14.92 7.96
N SER A 324 -25.43 -15.89 8.84
CA SER A 324 -24.06 -16.22 9.21
C SER A 324 -23.26 -16.71 7.99
N GLY A 325 -21.99 -16.31 7.91
CA GLY A 325 -21.09 -16.70 6.82
C GLY A 325 -21.28 -15.94 5.49
N THR A 326 -22.06 -14.85 5.45
CA THR A 326 -22.29 -14.04 4.23
C THR A 326 -21.23 -12.96 3.96
N GLY A 327 -20.35 -12.68 4.94
CA GLY A 327 -19.30 -11.65 4.83
C GLY A 327 -19.64 -10.30 5.46
N LYS A 328 -20.51 -10.25 6.48
CA LYS A 328 -20.90 -9.01 7.17
C LYS A 328 -19.72 -8.21 7.74
N GLU A 329 -18.70 -8.89 8.27
CA GLU A 329 -17.48 -8.23 8.77
C GLU A 329 -16.72 -7.51 7.64
N LEU A 330 -16.69 -8.08 6.43
CA LEU A 330 -16.08 -7.42 5.27
C LEU A 330 -16.85 -6.17 4.87
N VAL A 331 -18.18 -6.20 4.94
CA VAL A 331 -19.03 -5.01 4.73
C VAL A 331 -18.70 -3.92 5.75
N ALA A 332 -18.64 -4.26 7.05
CA ALA A 332 -18.29 -3.32 8.11
C ALA A 332 -16.90 -2.71 7.90
N THR A 333 -15.93 -3.55 7.54
CA THR A 333 -14.55 -3.13 7.24
C THR A 333 -14.52 -2.17 6.06
N GLN A 334 -15.24 -2.44 4.97
CA GLN A 334 -15.29 -1.55 3.82
C GLN A 334 -15.96 -0.20 4.14
N ILE A 335 -17.03 -0.20 4.92
CA ILE A 335 -17.67 1.04 5.38
C ILE A 335 -16.69 1.89 6.17
N HIS A 336 -15.90 1.29 7.07
CA HIS A 336 -14.88 2.01 7.82
C HIS A 336 -13.77 2.57 6.91
N MET A 337 -13.22 1.74 6.01
CA MET A 337 -12.12 2.11 5.11
C MET A 337 -12.49 3.26 4.15
N LEU A 338 -13.75 3.34 3.74
CA LEU A 338 -14.27 4.39 2.86
C LEU A 338 -14.79 5.62 3.61
N SER A 339 -14.68 5.65 4.94
CA SER A 339 -15.16 6.76 5.77
C SER A 339 -14.08 7.78 6.10
N PRO A 340 -14.45 8.97 6.60
CA PRO A 340 -13.49 9.93 7.15
C PRO A 340 -12.69 9.37 8.35
N ARG A 341 -13.19 8.30 8.99
CA ARG A 341 -12.57 7.66 10.16
C ARG A 341 -11.56 6.56 9.78
N LYS A 342 -11.21 6.37 8.50
CA LYS A 342 -10.31 5.29 8.01
C LYS A 342 -8.91 5.25 8.64
N ALA A 343 -8.44 6.38 9.17
CA ALA A 343 -7.13 6.49 9.84
C ALA A 343 -7.24 6.33 11.37
N HIS A 344 -8.45 6.14 11.89
CA HIS A 344 -8.74 5.93 13.31
C HIS A 344 -9.02 4.45 13.60
N PRO A 345 -9.03 4.02 14.88
CA PRO A 345 -9.21 2.62 15.22
C PRO A 345 -10.53 2.01 14.68
N PHE A 346 -10.44 0.78 14.19
CA PHE A 346 -11.60 -0.09 13.93
C PHE A 346 -11.61 -1.20 14.98
N ILE A 347 -12.43 -1.04 16.00
CA ILE A 347 -12.53 -1.98 17.12
C ILE A 347 -13.69 -2.92 16.88
N THR A 348 -13.46 -4.23 16.97
CA THR A 348 -14.49 -5.25 16.81
C THR A 348 -14.82 -5.91 18.15
N ILE A 349 -16.08 -6.31 18.30
CA ILE A 349 -16.56 -7.08 19.44
C ILE A 349 -17.67 -8.03 18.97
N ASN A 350 -17.54 -9.32 19.29
CA ASN A 350 -18.62 -10.28 19.09
C ASN A 350 -19.48 -10.28 20.36
N CYS A 351 -20.74 -9.87 20.24
CA CYS A 351 -21.66 -9.74 21.35
C CYS A 351 -22.15 -11.09 21.91
N GLY A 352 -22.26 -12.12 21.07
CA GLY A 352 -22.66 -13.47 21.48
C GLY A 352 -21.60 -14.21 22.30
N ALA A 353 -20.34 -13.78 22.21
CA ALA A 353 -19.22 -14.40 22.93
C ALA A 353 -19.00 -13.85 24.35
N ILE A 354 -19.73 -12.81 24.77
CA ILE A 354 -19.50 -12.13 26.05
C ILE A 354 -20.45 -12.69 27.11
N PRO A 355 -19.94 -13.27 28.21
CA PRO A 355 -20.78 -13.63 29.34
C PRO A 355 -21.48 -12.40 29.91
N ASP A 356 -22.76 -12.52 30.28
CA ASP A 356 -23.57 -11.41 30.81
C ASP A 356 -22.90 -10.67 31.97
N THR A 357 -22.18 -11.39 32.83
CA THR A 357 -21.46 -10.84 33.98
C THR A 357 -20.27 -9.96 33.60
N LEU A 358 -19.77 -10.07 32.37
CA LEU A 358 -18.58 -9.35 31.90
C LEU A 358 -18.91 -8.24 30.90
N VAL A 359 -20.18 -8.10 30.46
CA VAL A 359 -20.60 -7.14 29.44
C VAL A 359 -20.14 -5.72 29.75
N GLU A 360 -20.43 -5.22 30.96
CA GLU A 360 -20.04 -3.85 31.34
C GLU A 360 -18.53 -3.67 31.41
N SER A 361 -17.80 -4.71 31.84
CA SER A 361 -16.34 -4.66 31.93
C SER A 361 -15.66 -4.68 30.56
N GLU A 362 -16.23 -5.40 29.59
CA GLU A 362 -15.76 -5.37 28.19
C GLU A 362 -16.13 -4.06 27.49
N PHE A 363 -17.38 -3.58 27.61
CA PHE A 363 -17.80 -2.35 26.95
C PHE A 363 -17.13 -1.10 27.54
N PHE A 364 -17.12 -0.96 28.87
CA PHE A 364 -16.76 0.28 29.54
C PHE A 364 -15.41 0.23 30.25
N GLY A 365 -14.90 -0.96 30.53
CA GLY A 365 -13.68 -1.14 31.32
C GLY A 365 -13.93 -1.02 32.81
N TYR A 366 -12.86 -1.20 33.59
CA TYR A 366 -12.92 -1.18 35.05
C TYR A 366 -11.67 -0.55 35.65
N GLU A 367 -11.84 0.05 36.81
CA GLU A 367 -10.74 0.54 37.64
C GLU A 367 -10.20 -0.56 38.57
N LYS A 368 -8.99 -0.37 39.08
CA LYS A 368 -8.38 -1.31 40.02
C LYS A 368 -9.26 -1.47 41.27
N GLY A 369 -9.58 -2.71 41.64
CA GLY A 369 -10.41 -3.04 42.80
C GLY A 369 -11.92 -2.98 42.57
N ALA A 370 -12.38 -2.85 41.32
CA ALA A 370 -13.81 -2.81 41.00
C ALA A 370 -14.58 -4.10 41.37
N PHE A 371 -13.93 -5.26 41.33
CA PHE A 371 -14.46 -6.57 41.73
C PHE A 371 -13.31 -7.51 42.12
N THR A 372 -13.62 -8.65 42.72
CA THR A 372 -12.63 -9.67 43.11
C THR A 372 -11.86 -10.16 41.87
N GLY A 373 -10.55 -9.89 41.81
CA GLY A 373 -9.69 -10.20 40.66
C GLY A 373 -9.35 -8.99 39.76
N ALA A 374 -9.90 -7.80 40.02
CA ALA A 374 -9.58 -6.57 39.30
C ALA A 374 -8.24 -5.95 39.77
N GLU A 375 -7.12 -6.66 39.57
CA GLU A 375 -5.80 -6.22 40.05
C GLU A 375 -5.23 -4.99 39.30
N TYR A 376 -5.69 -4.79 38.05
CA TYR A 376 -5.23 -3.73 37.16
C TYR A 376 -6.43 -2.98 36.56
N ARG A 377 -6.19 -1.75 36.08
CA ARG A 377 -7.18 -1.01 35.29
C ARG A 377 -7.25 -1.59 33.87
N LYS A 378 -8.46 -1.76 33.32
CA LYS A 378 -8.69 -2.17 31.92
C LYS A 378 -9.50 -1.10 31.18
N MET A 379 -9.08 -0.76 29.96
CA MET A 379 -9.87 0.09 29.05
C MET A 379 -10.98 -0.73 28.38
N GLY A 380 -12.18 -0.15 28.30
CA GLY A 380 -13.31 -0.76 27.60
C GLY A 380 -13.24 -0.55 26.09
N LYS A 381 -14.04 -1.31 25.33
CA LYS A 381 -14.09 -1.20 23.86
C LYS A 381 -14.52 0.18 23.37
N PHE A 382 -15.41 0.88 24.09
CA PHE A 382 -15.81 2.25 23.73
C PHE A 382 -14.68 3.26 23.88
N GLU A 383 -13.85 3.11 24.92
CA GLU A 383 -12.67 3.96 25.13
C GLU A 383 -11.62 3.70 24.04
N LEU A 384 -11.39 2.43 23.70
CA LEU A 384 -10.47 2.02 22.64
C LEU A 384 -10.91 2.48 21.24
N ALA A 385 -12.22 2.56 21.01
CA ALA A 385 -12.80 2.97 19.72
C ALA A 385 -12.99 4.48 19.59
N ASN A 386 -12.57 5.28 20.58
CA ASN A 386 -12.78 6.72 20.57
C ASN A 386 -12.16 7.37 19.31
N LYS A 387 -12.91 8.27 18.66
CA LYS A 387 -12.68 8.86 17.33
C LYS A 387 -12.70 7.88 16.16
N GLY A 388 -12.77 6.59 16.43
CA GLY A 388 -12.81 5.51 15.45
C GLY A 388 -14.22 4.94 15.25
N THR A 389 -14.26 3.65 14.94
CA THR A 389 -15.48 2.88 14.68
C THR A 389 -15.50 1.65 15.57
N LEU A 390 -16.65 1.38 16.20
CA LEU A 390 -16.91 0.16 16.96
C LEU A 390 -17.86 -0.73 16.15
N PHE A 391 -17.42 -1.94 15.81
CA PHE A 391 -18.21 -2.95 15.13
C PHE A 391 -18.73 -3.99 16.13
N LEU A 392 -20.05 -4.03 16.29
CA LEU A 392 -20.79 -4.96 17.15
C LEU A 392 -21.31 -6.13 16.31
N ASP A 393 -20.62 -7.27 16.33
CA ASP A 393 -21.08 -8.47 15.62
C ASP A 393 -22.05 -9.29 16.48
N GLU A 394 -23.01 -9.94 15.83
CA GLU A 394 -24.06 -10.76 16.47
C GLU A 394 -24.87 -9.99 17.55
N VAL A 395 -25.25 -8.74 17.25
CA VAL A 395 -25.94 -7.85 18.21
C VAL A 395 -27.30 -8.38 18.69
N ALA A 396 -27.93 -9.28 17.93
CA ALA A 396 -29.17 -9.95 18.29
C ALA A 396 -29.04 -10.88 19.51
N ASP A 397 -27.82 -11.28 19.86
CA ASP A 397 -27.55 -12.18 20.99
C ASP A 397 -27.24 -11.42 22.30
N LEU A 398 -27.32 -10.09 22.29
CA LEU A 398 -27.22 -9.29 23.51
C LEU A 398 -28.36 -9.60 24.48
N SER A 399 -28.02 -9.85 25.74
CA SER A 399 -29.01 -9.93 26.83
C SER A 399 -29.73 -8.61 27.06
N PRO A 400 -30.91 -8.62 27.71
CA PRO A 400 -31.64 -7.39 28.04
C PRO A 400 -30.81 -6.37 28.84
N HIS A 401 -29.94 -6.85 29.72
CA HIS A 401 -29.01 -6.00 30.49
C HIS A 401 -27.98 -5.35 29.57
N ALA A 402 -27.37 -6.13 28.67
CA ALA A 402 -26.40 -5.64 27.71
C ALA A 402 -27.01 -4.62 26.72
N GLN A 403 -28.26 -4.86 26.29
CA GLN A 403 -29.02 -3.92 25.47
C GLN A 403 -29.23 -2.57 26.19
N ALA A 404 -29.58 -2.59 27.48
CA ALA A 404 -29.73 -1.36 28.26
C ALA A 404 -28.41 -0.60 28.44
N ALA A 405 -27.32 -1.31 28.72
CA ALA A 405 -25.98 -0.73 28.84
C ALA A 405 -25.54 -0.07 27.53
N LEU A 406 -25.72 -0.77 26.40
CA LEU A 406 -25.39 -0.26 25.07
C LEU A 406 -26.23 0.97 24.70
N LEU A 407 -27.54 0.95 24.98
CA LEU A 407 -28.41 2.10 24.72
C LEU A 407 -27.93 3.35 25.46
N ARG A 408 -27.52 3.20 26.72
CA ARG A 408 -27.06 4.31 27.56
C ARG A 408 -25.86 5.02 26.95
N VAL A 409 -24.82 4.29 26.53
CA VAL A 409 -23.62 4.89 25.93
C VAL A 409 -23.92 5.53 24.57
N ILE A 410 -24.82 4.94 23.77
CA ILE A 410 -25.23 5.52 22.48
C ILE A 410 -25.94 6.86 22.67
N GLN A 411 -26.79 6.97 23.70
CA GLN A 411 -27.54 8.18 24.00
C GLN A 411 -26.68 9.26 24.66
N GLN A 412 -25.87 8.88 25.64
CA GLN A 412 -25.11 9.83 26.46
C GLN A 412 -23.78 10.24 25.81
N ARG A 413 -23.23 9.42 24.91
CA ARG A 413 -21.86 9.56 24.36
C ARG A 413 -20.79 9.68 25.45
N GLU A 414 -21.04 9.02 26.56
CA GLU A 414 -20.21 9.01 27.76
C GLU A 414 -20.21 7.61 28.35
N ILE A 415 -19.09 7.23 28.95
CA ILE A 415 -18.95 5.98 29.71
C ILE A 415 -18.42 6.26 31.11
N VAL A 416 -18.74 5.36 32.04
CA VAL A 416 -18.15 5.30 33.37
C VAL A 416 -17.63 3.89 33.58
N LYS A 417 -16.38 3.78 34.05
CA LYS A 417 -15.77 2.48 34.35
C LYS A 417 -16.41 1.85 35.58
N LEU A 418 -16.46 0.52 35.60
CA LEU A 418 -16.83 -0.21 36.81
C LEU A 418 -15.89 0.16 37.96
N GLY A 419 -16.49 0.45 39.13
CA GLY A 419 -15.76 0.93 40.32
C GLY A 419 -15.23 2.37 40.22
N GLY A 420 -15.43 3.06 39.10
CA GLY A 420 -15.03 4.45 38.89
C GLY A 420 -16.21 5.42 38.99
N GLN A 421 -15.91 6.70 39.23
CA GLN A 421 -16.89 7.80 39.19
C GLN A 421 -16.63 8.80 38.06
N LYS A 422 -15.51 8.63 37.34
CA LYS A 422 -15.11 9.55 36.27
C LYS A 422 -15.95 9.29 35.02
N ILE A 423 -16.65 10.33 34.58
CA ILE A 423 -17.32 10.37 33.28
C ILE A 423 -16.26 10.57 32.19
N ILE A 424 -16.32 9.74 31.16
CA ILE A 424 -15.40 9.75 30.02
C ILE A 424 -16.22 9.98 28.74
N PRO A 425 -16.11 11.14 28.08
CA PRO A 425 -16.77 11.36 26.80
C PRO A 425 -16.14 10.50 25.70
N VAL A 426 -16.99 9.90 24.86
CA VAL A 426 -16.59 9.03 23.75
C VAL A 426 -17.26 9.45 22.44
N ASP A 427 -16.48 9.51 21.37
CA ASP A 427 -16.94 9.83 20.02
C ASP A 427 -16.72 8.63 19.11
N VAL A 428 -17.71 7.75 19.04
CA VAL A 428 -17.60 6.44 18.37
C VAL A 428 -18.70 6.32 17.32
N ARG A 429 -18.31 5.98 16.08
CA ARG A 429 -19.25 5.52 15.06
C ARG A 429 -19.56 4.05 15.29
N ILE A 430 -20.83 3.67 15.28
CA ILE A 430 -21.23 2.28 15.52
C ILE A 430 -21.67 1.63 14.23
N LEU A 431 -21.07 0.49 13.93
CA LEU A 431 -21.58 -0.46 12.95
C LEU A 431 -22.03 -1.70 13.73
N CYS A 432 -23.19 -2.25 13.44
CA CYS A 432 -23.60 -3.52 14.02
C CYS A 432 -23.93 -4.53 12.93
N ALA A 433 -23.83 -5.82 13.27
CA ALA A 433 -24.25 -6.91 12.41
C ALA A 433 -25.18 -7.85 13.17
N SER A 434 -26.17 -8.38 12.46
CA SER A 434 -27.11 -9.37 12.99
C SER A 434 -27.22 -10.56 12.04
N ASN A 435 -27.36 -11.75 12.61
CA ASN A 435 -27.72 -13.00 11.92
C ASN A 435 -29.22 -13.33 12.05
N LYS A 436 -29.96 -12.56 12.83
CA LYS A 436 -31.41 -12.68 13.07
C LYS A 436 -32.11 -11.39 12.67
N ASN A 437 -33.38 -11.48 12.27
CA ASN A 437 -34.17 -10.29 11.99
C ASN A 437 -34.45 -9.51 13.30
N LEU A 438 -33.77 -8.37 13.48
CA LEU A 438 -33.93 -7.55 14.68
C LEU A 438 -35.35 -6.99 14.84
N GLU A 439 -36.05 -6.72 13.73
CA GLU A 439 -37.42 -6.21 13.76
C GLU A 439 -38.40 -7.26 14.31
N GLU A 440 -38.23 -8.52 13.92
CA GLU A 440 -38.98 -9.64 14.50
C GLU A 440 -38.67 -9.82 15.99
N LEU A 441 -37.40 -9.73 16.40
CA LEU A 441 -37.02 -9.82 17.81
C LEU A 441 -37.59 -8.67 18.65
N VAL A 442 -37.79 -7.49 18.07
CA VAL A 442 -38.50 -6.38 18.72
C VAL A 442 -39.97 -6.73 18.92
N GLN A 443 -40.64 -7.29 17.91
CA GLN A 443 -42.03 -7.72 18.01
C GLN A 443 -42.23 -8.84 19.04
N GLU A 444 -41.24 -9.74 19.17
CA GLU A 444 -41.22 -10.80 20.18
C GLU A 444 -40.83 -10.32 21.58
N GLY A 445 -40.48 -9.04 21.76
CA GLY A 445 -40.03 -8.48 23.04
C GLY A 445 -38.65 -8.95 23.50
N LYS A 446 -37.87 -9.58 22.63
CA LYS A 446 -36.51 -10.07 22.91
C LYS A 446 -35.43 -9.01 22.65
N PHE A 447 -35.75 -8.02 21.82
CA PHE A 447 -34.87 -6.89 21.54
C PHE A 447 -35.60 -5.57 21.79
N ARG A 448 -34.93 -4.59 22.39
CA ARG A 448 -35.57 -3.32 22.71
C ARG A 448 -35.77 -2.46 21.46
N ALA A 449 -36.99 -1.93 21.29
CA ALA A 449 -37.34 -1.05 20.18
C ALA A 449 -36.48 0.24 20.15
N ASP A 450 -36.22 0.84 21.31
CA ASP A 450 -35.43 2.07 21.41
C ASP A 450 -33.97 1.90 20.97
N LEU A 451 -33.34 0.78 21.32
CA LEU A 451 -32.01 0.40 20.86
C LEU A 451 -31.99 0.10 19.36
N TYR A 452 -33.00 -0.63 18.85
CA TYR A 452 -33.13 -0.93 17.43
C TYR A 452 -33.10 0.35 16.57
N PHE A 453 -33.93 1.34 16.90
CA PHE A 453 -33.96 2.59 16.12
C PHE A 453 -32.66 3.41 16.21
N ARG A 454 -31.87 3.25 17.28
CA ARG A 454 -30.57 3.93 17.43
C ARG A 454 -29.44 3.23 16.67
N LEU A 455 -29.50 1.91 16.52
CA LEU A 455 -28.51 1.13 15.76
C LEU A 455 -28.81 1.11 14.26
N SER A 456 -30.09 1.05 13.90
CA SER A 456 -30.55 0.82 12.52
C SER A 456 -30.89 2.11 11.78
N THR A 457 -30.05 3.16 11.86
CA THR A 457 -30.27 4.39 11.08
C THR A 457 -30.22 4.11 9.58
N ILE A 458 -29.27 3.27 9.16
CA ILE A 458 -29.23 2.68 7.82
C ILE A 458 -29.15 1.17 7.97
N ILE A 459 -29.95 0.44 7.19
CA ILE A 459 -29.92 -1.03 7.14
C ILE A 459 -29.33 -1.47 5.82
N ILE A 460 -28.26 -2.27 5.88
CA ILE A 460 -27.59 -2.87 4.73
C ILE A 460 -27.84 -4.38 4.78
N LYS A 461 -28.61 -4.89 3.81
CA LYS A 461 -28.90 -6.34 3.70
C LYS A 461 -27.84 -7.03 2.86
N VAL A 462 -27.20 -8.06 3.41
CA VAL A 462 -26.19 -8.88 2.73
C VAL A 462 -26.87 -10.16 2.21
N PRO A 463 -26.90 -10.38 0.89
CA PRO A 463 -27.61 -11.52 0.32
C PRO A 463 -26.91 -12.84 0.67
N PRO A 464 -27.67 -13.89 1.02
CA PRO A 464 -27.13 -15.23 1.20
C PRO A 464 -26.59 -15.77 -0.12
N LEU A 465 -25.64 -16.70 -0.06
CA LEU A 465 -24.93 -17.24 -1.23
C LEU A 465 -25.90 -17.88 -2.25
N ARG A 466 -26.97 -18.52 -1.76
CA ARG A 466 -28.02 -19.13 -2.59
C ARG A 466 -28.78 -18.16 -3.49
N GLU A 467 -28.80 -16.87 -3.17
CA GLU A 467 -29.41 -15.79 -3.97
C GLU A 467 -28.42 -15.17 -4.96
N ARG A 468 -27.12 -15.52 -4.86
CA ARG A 468 -26.05 -15.02 -5.72
C ARG A 468 -25.15 -16.15 -6.22
N ARG A 469 -25.75 -17.25 -6.69
CA ARG A 469 -25.01 -18.45 -7.16
C ARG A 469 -24.05 -18.18 -8.31
N ASN A 470 -24.35 -17.17 -9.14
CA ASN A 470 -23.46 -16.73 -10.21
C ASN A 470 -22.14 -16.17 -9.70
N ASP A 471 -22.03 -15.85 -8.40
CA ASP A 471 -20.78 -15.44 -7.76
C ASP A 471 -19.94 -16.62 -7.26
N ILE A 472 -20.48 -17.84 -7.21
CA ILE A 472 -19.77 -19.04 -6.72
C ILE A 472 -18.48 -19.30 -7.52
N PRO A 473 -18.44 -19.25 -8.87
CA PRO A 473 -17.20 -19.45 -9.61
C PRO A 473 -16.09 -18.48 -9.20
N PHE A 474 -16.45 -17.20 -9.02
CA PHE A 474 -15.52 -16.16 -8.62
C PHE A 474 -15.05 -16.32 -7.17
N LEU A 475 -15.95 -16.75 -6.27
CA LEU A 475 -15.63 -17.07 -4.88
C LEU A 475 -14.68 -18.28 -4.80
N VAL A 476 -14.94 -19.31 -5.60
CA VAL A 476 -14.07 -20.51 -5.68
C VAL A 476 -12.68 -20.12 -6.12
N GLU A 477 -12.55 -19.35 -7.19
CA GLU A 477 -11.27 -18.86 -7.69
C GLU A 477 -10.51 -18.05 -6.63
N HIS A 478 -11.22 -17.14 -5.95
CA HIS A 478 -10.63 -16.35 -4.86
C HIS A 478 -10.14 -17.21 -3.70
N ILE A 479 -10.93 -18.19 -3.28
CA ILE A 479 -10.59 -19.12 -2.19
C ILE A 479 -9.39 -19.99 -2.59
N LEU A 480 -9.36 -20.53 -3.81
CA LEU A 480 -8.25 -21.34 -4.30
C LEU A 480 -6.94 -20.56 -4.35
N SER A 481 -6.97 -19.30 -4.78
CA SER A 481 -5.80 -18.42 -4.76
C SER A 481 -5.22 -18.24 -3.34
N LYS A 482 -6.10 -17.97 -2.36
CA LYS A 482 -5.73 -17.85 -0.94
C LYS A 482 -5.15 -19.16 -0.38
N LEU A 483 -5.75 -20.30 -0.72
CA LEU A 483 -5.28 -21.62 -0.27
C LEU A 483 -3.98 -22.03 -0.95
N SER A 484 -3.80 -21.69 -2.23
CA SER A 484 -2.57 -21.96 -2.98
C SER A 484 -1.37 -21.30 -2.31
N ALA A 485 -1.49 -20.01 -1.95
CA ALA A 485 -0.47 -19.28 -1.22
C ALA A 485 -0.25 -19.85 0.20
N LYS A 486 -1.33 -20.18 0.92
CA LYS A 486 -1.27 -20.68 2.31
C LYS A 486 -0.61 -22.05 2.43
N PHE A 487 -0.88 -22.97 1.49
CA PHE A 487 -0.41 -24.35 1.54
C PHE A 487 0.82 -24.61 0.66
N GLY A 488 1.28 -23.61 -0.11
CA GLY A 488 2.36 -23.81 -1.09
C GLY A 488 2.00 -24.81 -2.20
N LYS A 489 0.70 -25.09 -2.40
CA LYS A 489 0.20 -25.98 -3.46
C LYS A 489 -0.19 -25.16 -4.68
N LYS A 490 0.07 -25.67 -5.89
CA LYS A 490 -0.41 -25.04 -7.13
C LYS A 490 -1.88 -25.42 -7.36
N LEU A 491 -2.82 -24.62 -6.85
CA LEU A 491 -4.26 -24.81 -7.08
C LEU A 491 -4.71 -23.85 -8.19
N THR A 492 -5.21 -24.41 -9.29
CA THR A 492 -5.53 -23.69 -10.53
C THR A 492 -7.01 -23.69 -10.88
N GLY A 493 -7.83 -24.52 -10.22
CA GLY A 493 -9.27 -24.54 -10.46
C GLY A 493 -9.97 -25.74 -9.84
N VAL A 494 -11.23 -25.92 -10.24
CA VAL A 494 -12.06 -27.11 -9.98
C VAL A 494 -12.55 -27.69 -11.29
N THR A 495 -12.89 -28.98 -11.34
CA THR A 495 -13.52 -29.56 -12.53
C THR A 495 -14.92 -29.00 -12.77
N HIS A 496 -15.42 -29.15 -13.99
CA HIS A 496 -16.76 -28.69 -14.35
C HIS A 496 -17.84 -29.36 -13.48
N GLU A 497 -17.72 -30.67 -13.27
CA GLU A 497 -18.65 -31.45 -12.45
C GLU A 497 -18.68 -30.94 -11.01
N PHE A 498 -17.50 -30.68 -10.42
CA PHE A 498 -17.44 -30.15 -9.06
C PHE A 498 -18.01 -28.73 -8.99
N MET A 499 -17.75 -27.88 -9.99
CA MET A 499 -18.34 -26.54 -10.07
C MET A 499 -19.88 -26.59 -10.10
N GLU A 500 -20.48 -27.49 -10.88
CA GLU A 500 -21.93 -27.63 -10.93
C GLU A 500 -22.52 -28.18 -9.62
N MET A 501 -21.81 -29.08 -8.93
CA MET A 501 -22.19 -29.49 -7.58
C MET A 501 -22.12 -28.32 -6.58
N LEU A 502 -21.09 -27.47 -6.68
CA LEU A 502 -20.97 -26.28 -5.84
C LEU A 502 -22.11 -25.29 -6.11
N LYS A 503 -22.51 -25.09 -7.36
CA LYS A 503 -23.65 -24.20 -7.71
C LYS A 503 -25.02 -24.74 -7.27
N SER A 504 -25.17 -26.07 -7.20
CA SER A 504 -26.44 -26.72 -6.87
C SER A 504 -26.66 -26.92 -5.36
N ASN A 505 -25.63 -26.75 -4.52
CA ASN A 505 -25.77 -26.81 -3.07
C ASN A 505 -26.53 -25.59 -2.51
N TYR A 506 -27.28 -25.78 -1.41
CA TYR A 506 -28.08 -24.72 -0.79
C TYR A 506 -27.25 -23.70 0.01
N TRP A 507 -26.08 -24.10 0.49
CA TRP A 507 -25.15 -23.25 1.27
C TRP A 507 -25.78 -22.60 2.52
N LYS A 508 -26.24 -23.40 3.49
CA LYS A 508 -26.79 -22.89 4.77
C LYS A 508 -25.78 -22.05 5.54
N GLY A 509 -24.50 -22.42 5.49
CA GLY A 509 -23.40 -21.67 6.09
C GLY A 509 -22.76 -20.65 5.13
N ASN A 510 -23.39 -20.39 3.99
CA ASN A 510 -22.99 -19.38 3.00
C ASN A 510 -21.51 -19.54 2.57
N ILE A 511 -20.75 -18.44 2.48
CA ILE A 511 -19.37 -18.44 2.00
C ILE A 511 -18.45 -19.21 2.96
N ARG A 512 -18.76 -19.21 4.28
CA ARG A 512 -17.96 -19.95 5.26
C ARG A 512 -18.02 -21.45 5.02
N GLU A 513 -19.20 -21.98 4.69
CA GLU A 513 -19.37 -23.39 4.31
C GLU A 513 -18.66 -23.69 2.98
N LEU A 514 -18.80 -22.82 1.98
CA LEU A 514 -18.09 -22.94 0.70
C LEU A 514 -16.56 -23.01 0.89
N GLU A 515 -15.99 -22.09 1.68
CA GLU A 515 -14.55 -22.07 1.99
C GLU A 515 -14.11 -23.34 2.72
N GLN A 516 -14.92 -23.86 3.66
CA GLN A 516 -14.63 -25.12 4.34
C GLN A 516 -14.61 -26.31 3.38
N VAL A 517 -15.60 -26.43 2.49
CA VAL A 517 -15.68 -27.51 1.51
C VAL A 517 -14.47 -27.49 0.57
N ILE A 518 -14.14 -26.32 -0.01
CA ILE A 518 -12.99 -26.18 -0.92
C ILE A 518 -11.67 -26.43 -0.18
N THR A 519 -11.52 -25.90 1.04
CA THR A 519 -10.31 -26.13 1.85
C THR A 519 -10.11 -27.61 2.12
N ARG A 520 -11.17 -28.34 2.47
CA ARG A 520 -11.11 -29.78 2.69
C ARG A 520 -10.66 -30.53 1.43
N GLN A 521 -11.22 -30.19 0.26
CA GLN A 521 -10.81 -30.83 -0.99
C GLN A 521 -9.35 -30.50 -1.34
N ALA A 522 -8.90 -29.26 -1.14
CA ALA A 522 -7.51 -28.85 -1.37
C ALA A 522 -6.48 -29.57 -0.47
N LEU A 523 -6.90 -30.02 0.71
CA LEU A 523 -6.06 -30.80 1.62
C LEU A 523 -6.00 -32.29 1.24
N ILE A 524 -7.13 -32.86 0.80
CA ILE A 524 -7.26 -34.29 0.48
C ILE A 524 -6.72 -34.61 -0.93
N GLU A 525 -6.92 -33.71 -1.89
CA GLU A 525 -6.49 -33.92 -3.27
C GLU A 525 -5.08 -33.36 -3.52
N ASP A 526 -4.28 -34.11 -4.30
CA ASP A 526 -2.91 -33.73 -4.69
C ASP A 526 -2.84 -33.11 -6.10
N THR A 527 -3.99 -32.91 -6.75
CA THR A 527 -4.08 -32.36 -8.11
C THR A 527 -4.19 -30.83 -8.10
N ALA A 528 -3.70 -30.21 -9.18
CA ALA A 528 -3.83 -28.76 -9.36
C ALA A 528 -5.26 -28.31 -9.68
N ILE A 529 -6.11 -29.23 -10.16
CA ILE A 529 -7.54 -29.01 -10.40
C ILE A 529 -8.28 -29.96 -9.46
N LEU A 530 -9.10 -29.41 -8.56
CA LEU A 530 -9.86 -30.21 -7.59
C LEU A 530 -11.07 -30.85 -8.27
N THR A 531 -11.24 -32.14 -8.03
CA THR A 531 -12.31 -32.96 -8.62
C THR A 531 -13.52 -33.08 -7.71
N GLY A 532 -13.38 -32.82 -6.41
CA GLY A 532 -14.47 -32.91 -5.45
C GLY A 532 -14.97 -34.34 -5.22
N LYS A 533 -14.27 -35.37 -5.71
CA LYS A 533 -14.70 -36.78 -5.65
C LYS A 533 -14.99 -37.28 -4.22
N SER A 534 -14.34 -36.69 -3.22
CA SER A 534 -14.53 -37.06 -1.81
C SER A 534 -15.68 -36.31 -1.12
N TRP A 535 -16.32 -35.36 -1.82
CA TRP A 535 -17.43 -34.58 -1.31
C TRP A 535 -18.74 -34.98 -1.98
N THR A 536 -19.74 -35.28 -1.16
CA THR A 536 -21.12 -35.50 -1.59
C THR A 536 -21.95 -34.27 -1.26
N LEU A 537 -22.92 -33.97 -2.13
CA LEU A 537 -23.86 -32.87 -1.95
C LEU A 537 -24.65 -33.09 -0.65
N THR A 538 -24.46 -32.22 0.33
CA THR A 538 -25.03 -32.38 1.69
C THR A 538 -26.45 -31.86 1.82
N ASP A 539 -26.83 -30.83 1.05
CA ASP A 539 -28.16 -30.23 1.07
C ASP A 539 -28.50 -29.67 -0.33
N PRO A 540 -29.13 -30.48 -1.21
CA PRO A 540 -29.48 -30.00 -2.53
C PRO A 540 -30.33 -28.74 -2.41
N ALA A 541 -29.96 -27.70 -3.17
CA ALA A 541 -30.84 -26.56 -3.30
C ALA A 541 -32.22 -27.05 -3.73
N PRO A 542 -33.33 -26.45 -3.25
CA PRO A 542 -34.68 -26.86 -3.60
C PRO A 542 -35.02 -26.42 -5.04
N GLN A 543 -34.21 -26.78 -6.03
CA GLN A 543 -34.58 -26.77 -7.44
C GLN A 543 -35.59 -27.90 -7.72
N ASP A 544 -35.43 -29.06 -7.06
CA ASP A 544 -36.37 -30.17 -7.16
C ASP A 544 -37.73 -29.87 -6.53
N ILE A 545 -37.83 -28.97 -5.54
CA ILE A 545 -39.12 -28.61 -4.95
C ILE A 545 -39.87 -27.58 -5.81
N VAL A 546 -39.16 -26.62 -6.41
CA VAL A 546 -39.78 -25.55 -7.22
C VAL A 546 -40.19 -26.06 -8.61
N ARG A 547 -39.34 -26.86 -9.29
CA ARG A 547 -39.73 -27.54 -10.54
C ARG A 547 -40.91 -28.49 -10.32
N ASN A 548 -40.86 -29.29 -9.25
CA ASN A 548 -41.93 -30.23 -8.92
C ASN A 548 -43.24 -29.48 -8.58
N ARG A 549 -43.21 -28.35 -7.88
CA ARG A 549 -44.42 -27.54 -7.62
C ARG A 549 -45.02 -26.92 -8.87
N TYR A 550 -44.19 -26.42 -9.79
CA TYR A 550 -44.67 -25.91 -11.09
C TYR A 550 -45.26 -27.04 -11.95
N GLU A 551 -44.58 -28.18 -12.05
CA GLU A 551 -45.07 -29.36 -12.78
C GLU A 551 -46.35 -29.92 -12.14
N GLN A 552 -46.43 -30.00 -10.81
CA GLN A 552 -47.64 -30.37 -10.08
C GLN A 552 -48.79 -29.38 -10.34
N ALA A 553 -48.52 -28.07 -10.33
CA ALA A 553 -49.52 -27.05 -10.63
C ALA A 553 -50.01 -27.13 -12.08
N ARG A 554 -49.09 -27.38 -13.03
CA ARG A 554 -49.38 -27.52 -14.46
C ARG A 554 -50.15 -28.81 -14.74
N GLN A 555 -49.75 -29.94 -14.17
CA GLN A 555 -50.43 -31.22 -14.32
C GLN A 555 -51.82 -31.17 -13.69
N ALA A 556 -51.95 -30.62 -12.47
CA ALA A 556 -53.26 -30.45 -11.83
C ALA A 556 -54.18 -29.50 -12.62
N LEU A 557 -53.63 -28.52 -13.35
CA LEU A 557 -54.43 -27.70 -14.28
C LEU A 557 -54.88 -28.50 -15.50
N ILE A 558 -54.01 -29.32 -16.09
CA ILE A 558 -54.36 -30.19 -17.23
C ILE A 558 -55.46 -31.17 -16.82
N ASP A 559 -55.28 -31.87 -15.70
CA ASP A 559 -56.24 -32.86 -15.18
C ASP A 559 -57.57 -32.23 -14.78
N ALA A 560 -57.56 -30.96 -14.35
CA ALA A 560 -58.76 -30.20 -14.02
C ALA A 560 -59.39 -29.46 -15.21
N GLY A 561 -58.93 -29.67 -16.45
CA GLY A 561 -59.43 -28.98 -17.64
C GLY A 561 -59.27 -27.47 -17.57
N TYR A 562 -58.12 -27.00 -17.04
CA TYR A 562 -57.77 -25.60 -16.78
C TYR A 562 -58.68 -24.87 -15.78
N ASN A 563 -59.53 -25.61 -15.03
CA ASN A 563 -60.30 -25.04 -13.94
C ASN A 563 -59.43 -24.84 -12.69
N LYS A 564 -58.97 -23.59 -12.50
CA LYS A 564 -58.04 -23.18 -11.43
C LYS A 564 -58.54 -23.48 -10.01
N THR A 565 -59.85 -23.47 -9.78
CA THR A 565 -60.42 -23.77 -8.45
C THR A 565 -60.38 -25.28 -8.18
N LYS A 566 -60.69 -26.10 -9.20
CA LYS A 566 -60.59 -27.56 -9.10
C LYS A 566 -59.13 -28.03 -8.99
N ALA A 567 -58.21 -27.42 -9.75
CA ALA A 567 -56.78 -27.70 -9.66
C ALA A 567 -56.19 -27.38 -8.27
N ALA A 568 -56.56 -26.22 -7.70
CA ALA A 568 -56.13 -25.85 -6.35
C ALA A 568 -56.70 -26.79 -5.28
N ALA A 569 -57.96 -27.22 -5.42
CA ALA A 569 -58.60 -28.17 -4.52
C ALA A 569 -57.97 -29.58 -4.60
N ALA A 570 -57.64 -30.05 -5.80
CA ALA A 570 -56.96 -31.33 -6.02
C ALA A 570 -55.57 -31.37 -5.35
N LEU A 571 -54.86 -30.25 -5.37
CA LEU A 571 -53.56 -30.08 -4.73
C LEU A 571 -53.65 -29.70 -3.23
N LYS A 572 -54.86 -29.54 -2.67
CA LYS A 572 -55.11 -29.08 -1.29
C LYS A 572 -54.40 -27.75 -0.94
N ILE A 573 -54.28 -26.84 -1.90
CA ILE A 573 -53.67 -25.51 -1.71
C ILE A 573 -54.68 -24.40 -1.99
N SER A 574 -54.38 -23.18 -1.52
CA SER A 574 -55.20 -22.02 -1.87
C SER A 574 -55.02 -21.64 -3.34
N ARG A 575 -56.06 -21.03 -3.95
CA ARG A 575 -55.98 -20.52 -5.33
C ARG A 575 -54.85 -19.49 -5.50
N LYS A 576 -54.56 -18.70 -4.46
CA LYS A 576 -53.44 -17.75 -4.42
C LYS A 576 -52.09 -18.47 -4.49
N THR A 577 -51.96 -19.58 -3.77
CA THR A 577 -50.75 -20.43 -3.78
C THR A 577 -50.54 -21.11 -5.13
N LEU A 578 -51.62 -21.58 -5.78
CA LEU A 578 -51.55 -22.13 -7.15
C LEU A 578 -51.00 -21.11 -8.16
N TYR A 579 -51.48 -19.85 -8.10
CA TYR A 579 -50.96 -18.78 -8.96
C TYR A 579 -49.49 -18.45 -8.67
N MET A 580 -49.09 -18.50 -7.40
CA MET A 580 -47.70 -18.28 -7.01
C MET A 580 -46.78 -19.37 -7.59
N TRP A 581 -47.21 -20.63 -7.59
CA TRP A 581 -46.45 -21.74 -8.18
C TRP A 581 -46.34 -21.66 -9.70
N LEU A 582 -47.35 -21.08 -10.38
CA LEU A 582 -47.34 -20.90 -11.84
C LEU A 582 -46.49 -19.71 -12.31
N ARG A 583 -46.39 -18.65 -11.49
CA ARG A 583 -45.63 -17.43 -11.84
C ARG A 583 -44.11 -17.56 -11.68
N GLN A 584 -43.63 -18.50 -10.88
CA GLN A 584 -42.19 -18.62 -10.55
C GLN A 584 -41.27 -18.99 -11.73
N ASN A 585 -41.79 -19.27 -12.94
CA ASN A 585 -41.00 -19.53 -14.16
C ASN A 585 -41.23 -18.51 -15.29
N GLU A 586 -42.08 -17.48 -15.14
CA GLU A 586 -42.27 -16.46 -16.18
C GLU A 586 -41.11 -15.44 -16.24
N ASP A 587 -40.36 -15.27 -15.14
CA ASP A 587 -39.30 -14.26 -15.01
C ASP A 587 -37.91 -14.70 -15.57
N GLU A 588 -37.78 -15.91 -16.14
CA GLU A 588 -36.51 -16.40 -16.73
C GLU A 588 -36.45 -16.29 -18.28
N THR A 589 -37.45 -15.67 -18.92
CA THR A 589 -37.55 -15.55 -20.39
C THR A 589 -37.68 -14.12 -20.92
N VAL A 590 -36.87 -13.18 -20.40
CA VAL A 590 -36.66 -11.84 -21.01
C VAL A 590 -35.19 -11.47 -21.07
#